data_AF-A0A183I9T2-F1
#
_entry.id   AF-A0A183I9T2-F1
#
_cell.length_a   1.000
_cell.length_b   1.000
_cell.length_c   1.000
_cell.angle_alpha   90.00
_cell.angle_beta   90.00
_cell.angle_gamma   90.00
#
_symmetry.space_group_name_H-M   'P 1'
#
loop_
_entity.id
_entity.type
_entity.pdbx_description
1 polymer ?
#
loop_
_entity_poly.entity_id
_entity_poly.type
_entity_poly.pdbx_seq_one_letter_code
_entity_poly.pdbx_strand_id
1 'polypeptide(L)'
;MSLFCLIIYENCLGDINIIAPIISNFFLASYGLLNYACFDASYAASPGFRPGFKYFNKWLSLGGAMLCIAVMFIMSWWTSLITLVFIACLYMYLYYRQPAVNWGSSVQAHSYKSALDATLALSSTAEHVKNYRPQILLLSGNPITRPSLIDFAAHVTKDNSLLLCAFIMAVSLLASLCNGSDR
;
A
#
# COMPACT_ATOMS: atom_id res chain seq x y z
N MET A 1 5.84 21.42 -33.19
CA MET A 1 6.91 22.33 -33.67
C MET A 1 7.51 23.17 -32.54
N SER A 2 6.70 23.77 -31.64
CA SER A 2 7.22 24.65 -30.57
C SER A 2 8.02 23.96 -29.46
N LEU A 3 7.75 22.69 -29.14
CA LEU A 3 8.53 21.94 -28.14
C LEU A 3 9.90 21.49 -28.67
N PHE A 4 9.99 21.16 -29.97
CA PHE A 4 11.25 20.80 -30.62
C PHE A 4 12.16 22.02 -30.82
N CYS A 5 11.62 23.21 -31.09
CA CYS A 5 12.41 24.45 -31.16
C CYS A 5 13.00 24.86 -29.81
N LEU A 6 12.32 24.63 -28.68
CA LEU A 6 12.88 24.92 -27.35
C LEU A 6 14.05 23.98 -27.00
N ILE A 7 13.94 22.69 -27.36
CA ILE A 7 15.00 21.71 -27.15
C ILE A 7 16.22 22.02 -28.03
N ILE A 8 16.02 22.46 -29.27
CA ILE A 8 17.12 22.87 -30.16
C ILE A 8 17.72 24.23 -29.76
N TYR A 9 16.94 25.15 -29.21
CA TYR A 9 17.42 26.44 -28.72
C TYR A 9 18.35 26.32 -27.51
N GLU A 10 18.07 25.40 -26.57
CA GLU A 10 19.01 25.08 -25.47
C GLU A 10 20.29 24.39 -25.98
N ASN A 11 20.19 23.52 -26.99
CA ASN A 11 21.35 22.88 -27.63
C ASN A 11 22.26 23.87 -28.38
N CYS A 12 21.79 25.09 -28.68
CA CYS A 12 22.57 26.11 -29.40
C CYS A 12 23.33 27.08 -28.48
N LEU A 13 23.06 27.06 -27.16
CA LEU A 13 23.57 28.05 -26.20
C LEU A 13 24.44 27.48 -25.07
N GLY A 14 24.53 26.17 -24.90
CA GLY A 14 25.25 25.56 -23.78
C GLY A 14 25.93 24.25 -24.16
N ASP A 15 27.22 24.17 -23.85
CA ASP A 15 28.08 23.01 -24.01
C ASP A 15 27.36 21.71 -23.60
N ILE A 16 27.38 20.70 -24.49
CA ILE A 16 26.66 19.42 -24.32
C ILE A 16 27.02 18.73 -23.00
N ASN A 17 28.21 19.05 -22.48
CA ASN A 17 28.76 18.58 -21.22
C ASN A 17 27.95 19.02 -19.98
N ILE A 18 27.17 20.11 -20.06
CA ILE A 18 26.33 20.59 -18.95
C ILE A 18 25.01 19.82 -18.88
N ILE A 19 24.44 19.48 -20.03
CA ILE A 19 23.11 18.85 -20.15
C ILE A 19 23.18 17.34 -19.84
N ALA A 20 24.27 16.69 -20.26
CA ALA A 20 24.48 15.25 -20.09
C ALA A 20 24.23 14.73 -18.66
N PRO A 21 24.83 15.28 -17.58
CA PRO A 21 24.61 14.80 -16.22
C PRO A 21 23.18 15.01 -15.70
N ILE A 22 22.44 16.00 -16.22
CA ILE A 22 21.05 16.26 -15.83
C ILE A 22 20.15 15.14 -16.36
N ILE A 23 20.27 14.85 -17.65
CA ILE A 23 19.48 13.80 -18.32
C ILE A 23 19.83 12.43 -17.74
N SER A 24 21.12 12.13 -17.58
CA SER A 24 21.59 10.87 -17.00
C SER A 24 21.04 10.65 -15.59
N ASN A 25 21.02 11.67 -14.72
CA ASN A 25 20.45 11.55 -13.37
C ASN A 25 18.95 11.28 -13.39
N PHE A 26 18.20 11.86 -14.33
CA PHE A 26 16.75 11.60 -14.44
C PHE A 26 16.45 10.16 -14.90
N PHE A 27 17.24 9.62 -15.85
CA PHE A 27 17.15 8.20 -16.22
C PHE A 27 17.56 7.28 -15.08
N LEU A 28 18.64 7.61 -14.37
CA LEU A 28 19.09 6.80 -13.23
C LEU A 28 18.08 6.80 -12.10
N ALA A 29 17.40 7.93 -11.87
CA ALA A 29 16.31 8.02 -10.91
C ALA A 29 15.11 7.15 -11.32
N SER A 30 14.72 7.12 -12.59
CA SER A 30 13.62 6.26 -13.05
C SER A 30 13.96 4.77 -12.93
N TYR A 31 15.20 4.37 -13.24
CA TYR A 31 15.69 3.01 -13.00
C TYR A 31 15.74 2.66 -11.51
N GLY A 32 16.15 3.62 -10.67
CA GLY A 32 16.14 3.46 -9.21
C GLY A 32 14.72 3.26 -8.66
N LEU A 33 13.76 4.08 -9.09
CA LEU A 33 12.35 3.97 -8.72
C LEU A 33 11.72 2.66 -9.19
N LEU A 34 12.04 2.21 -10.41
CA LEU A 34 11.53 0.95 -10.95
C LEU A 34 12.04 -0.24 -10.11
N ASN A 35 13.34 -0.26 -9.82
CA ASN A 35 13.93 -1.27 -8.94
C ASN A 35 13.30 -1.24 -7.53
N TYR A 36 13.12 -0.04 -6.96
CA TYR A 36 12.46 0.08 -5.67
C TYR A 36 11.00 -0.38 -5.70
N ALA A 37 10.24 -0.05 -6.75
CA ALA A 37 8.86 -0.48 -6.90
C ALA A 37 8.72 -2.01 -7.03
N CYS A 38 9.63 -2.66 -7.76
CA CYS A 38 9.68 -4.12 -7.82
C CYS A 38 10.00 -4.75 -6.46
N PHE A 39 10.92 -4.14 -5.70
CA PHE A 39 11.20 -4.58 -4.33
C PHE A 39 9.98 -4.41 -3.41
N ASP A 40 9.36 -3.23 -3.39
CA ASP A 40 8.20 -2.91 -2.55
C ASP A 40 7.01 -3.84 -2.86
N ALA A 41 6.67 -4.02 -4.13
CA ALA A 41 5.60 -4.93 -4.55
C ALA A 41 5.88 -6.39 -4.16
N SER A 42 7.13 -6.84 -4.26
CA SER A 42 7.56 -8.19 -3.82
C SER A 42 7.53 -8.36 -2.31
N TYR A 43 7.91 -7.30 -1.58
CA TYR A 43 7.98 -7.31 -0.12
C TYR A 43 6.58 -7.26 0.50
N ALA A 44 5.68 -6.46 -0.08
CA ALA A 44 4.26 -6.39 0.26
C ALA A 44 3.47 -7.65 -0.12
N ALA A 45 4.07 -8.57 -0.90
CA ALA A 45 3.41 -9.74 -1.49
C ALA A 45 2.10 -9.36 -2.20
N SER A 46 2.14 -8.27 -2.98
CA SER A 46 0.96 -7.77 -3.69
C SER A 46 0.41 -8.85 -4.65
N PRO A 47 -0.89 -9.16 -4.62
CA PRO A 47 -1.45 -10.31 -5.34
C PRO A 47 -1.29 -10.22 -6.86
N GLY A 48 -1.21 -9.00 -7.41
CA GLY A 48 -0.98 -8.75 -8.83
C GLY A 48 0.48 -8.85 -9.27
N PHE A 49 1.44 -8.87 -8.34
CA PHE A 49 2.86 -8.90 -8.65
C PHE A 49 3.39 -10.35 -8.58
N ARG A 50 3.47 -11.01 -9.73
CA ARG A 50 4.01 -12.39 -9.88
C ARG A 50 5.16 -12.40 -10.89
N PRO A 51 6.41 -12.17 -10.46
CA PRO A 51 7.55 -12.18 -11.36
C PRO A 51 7.75 -13.60 -11.91
N GLY A 52 7.51 -13.78 -13.22
CA GLY A 52 7.71 -15.07 -13.91
C GLY A 52 9.17 -15.36 -14.28
N PHE A 53 10.09 -14.43 -14.01
CA PHE A 53 11.50 -14.56 -14.38
C PHE A 53 12.28 -15.38 -13.35
N LYS A 54 13.00 -16.41 -13.82
CA LYS A 54 13.71 -17.39 -12.98
C LYS A 54 14.76 -16.80 -12.05
N TYR A 55 15.45 -15.73 -12.46
CA TYR A 55 16.53 -15.11 -11.68
C TYR A 55 16.10 -13.82 -10.96
N PHE A 56 14.79 -13.60 -10.81
CA PHE A 56 14.29 -12.47 -10.05
C PHE A 56 14.55 -12.67 -8.56
N ASN A 57 15.21 -11.70 -7.91
CA ASN A 57 15.40 -11.67 -6.46
C ASN A 57 15.08 -10.27 -5.93
N LYS A 58 14.18 -10.19 -4.94
CA LYS A 58 13.80 -8.92 -4.31
C LYS A 58 15.00 -8.13 -3.78
N TRP A 59 15.96 -8.82 -3.17
CA TRP A 59 17.15 -8.19 -2.60
C TRP A 59 18.10 -7.64 -3.67
N LEU A 60 18.16 -8.30 -4.84
CA LEU A 60 18.92 -7.81 -5.98
C LEU A 60 18.28 -6.51 -6.52
N SER A 61 16.96 -6.44 -6.56
CA SER A 61 16.23 -5.23 -6.98
C SER A 61 16.48 -4.07 -6.00
N LEU A 62 16.46 -4.32 -4.69
CA LEU A 62 16.86 -3.32 -3.69
C LEU A 62 18.31 -2.87 -3.87
N GLY A 63 19.23 -3.81 -4.12
CA GLY A 63 20.62 -3.50 -4.42
C GLY A 63 20.77 -2.64 -5.68
N GLY A 64 19.99 -2.91 -6.72
CA GLY A 64 19.93 -2.09 -7.94
C GLY A 64 19.44 -0.67 -7.69
N ALA A 65 18.41 -0.49 -6.86
CA ALA A 65 17.93 0.84 -6.48
C ALA A 65 19.00 1.64 -5.72
N MET A 66 19.67 1.01 -4.74
CA MET A 66 20.75 1.63 -3.98
C MET A 66 21.95 1.98 -4.88
N LEU A 67 22.30 1.11 -5.83
CA LEU A 67 23.35 1.36 -6.79
C LEU A 67 23.02 2.55 -7.70
N CYS A 68 21.78 2.66 -8.19
CA CYS A 68 21.33 3.81 -8.97
C CYS A 68 21.49 5.12 -8.17
N ILE A 69 21.06 5.15 -6.91
CA ILE A 69 21.20 6.34 -6.04
C ILE A 69 22.68 6.67 -5.81
N ALA A 70 23.52 5.67 -5.52
CA ALA A 70 24.94 5.87 -5.31
C ALA A 70 25.63 6.48 -6.55
N VAL A 71 25.32 5.96 -7.75
CA VAL A 71 25.88 6.49 -9.01
C VAL A 71 25.37 7.90 -9.30
N MET A 72 24.12 8.24 -8.95
CA MET A 72 23.61 9.62 -9.07
C MET A 72 24.44 10.62 -8.25
N PHE A 73 24.77 10.26 -7.01
CA PHE A 73 25.61 11.09 -6.14
C PHE A 73 27.07 11.19 -6.63
N ILE A 74 27.61 10.10 -7.20
CA ILE A 74 28.96 10.08 -7.78
C ILE A 74 29.06 10.98 -9.02
N MET A 75 28.03 11.01 -9.88
CA MET A 75 28.01 11.86 -11.07
C MET A 75 27.94 13.34 -10.72
N SER A 76 26.96 13.74 -9.92
CA SER A 76 26.83 15.12 -9.43
C SER A 76 25.87 15.18 -8.26
N TRP A 77 26.40 15.57 -7.10
CA TRP A 77 25.62 15.66 -5.87
C TRP A 77 24.54 16.75 -5.92
N TRP A 78 24.81 17.88 -6.59
CA TRP A 78 23.86 19.00 -6.68
C TRP A 78 22.65 18.65 -7.55
N THR A 79 22.88 18.08 -8.74
CA THR A 79 21.77 17.70 -9.63
C THR A 79 21.02 16.49 -9.08
N SER A 80 21.70 15.56 -8.39
CA SER A 80 21.05 14.45 -7.69
C SER A 80 20.04 14.95 -6.64
N LEU A 81 20.43 15.90 -5.78
CA LEU A 81 19.52 16.47 -4.79
C LEU A 81 18.29 17.13 -5.43
N ILE A 82 18.48 17.91 -6.50
CA ILE A 82 17.37 18.54 -7.24
C ILE A 82 16.41 17.47 -7.78
N THR A 83 16.93 16.41 -8.41
CA THR A 83 16.09 15.34 -8.95
C THR A 83 15.33 14.58 -7.87
N LEU A 84 15.96 14.29 -6.73
CA LEU A 84 15.31 13.60 -5.61
C LEU A 84 14.20 14.47 -5.00
N VAL A 85 14.44 15.77 -4.81
CA VAL A 85 13.42 16.71 -4.33
C VAL A 85 12.25 16.80 -5.30
N PHE A 86 12.52 16.91 -6.61
CA PHE A 86 11.47 16.96 -7.62
C PHE A 86 10.59 15.70 -7.61
N ILE A 87 11.21 14.51 -7.55
CA ILE A 87 10.49 13.23 -7.46
C ILE A 87 9.69 13.14 -6.15
N ALA A 88 10.26 13.55 -5.02
CA ALA A 88 9.59 13.55 -3.72
C ALA A 88 8.38 14.49 -3.72
N CYS A 89 8.50 15.70 -4.28
CA CYS A 89 7.39 16.64 -4.44
C CYS A 89 6.29 16.06 -5.33
N LEU A 90 6.64 15.41 -6.43
CA LEU A 90 5.66 14.77 -7.33
C LEU A 90 4.95 13.60 -6.63
N TYR A 91 5.70 12.76 -5.92
CA TYR A 91 5.14 11.67 -5.11
C TYR A 91 4.17 12.20 -4.05
N MET A 92 4.59 13.24 -3.32
CA MET A 92 3.77 13.89 -2.30
C MET A 92 2.51 14.53 -2.89
N TYR A 93 2.62 15.19 -4.04
CA TYR A 93 1.47 15.76 -4.76
C TYR A 93 0.45 14.67 -5.15
N LEU A 94 0.92 13.54 -5.70
CA LEU A 94 0.05 12.41 -6.03
C LEU A 94 -0.58 11.78 -4.78
N TYR A 95 0.19 11.67 -3.70
CA TYR A 95 -0.29 11.14 -2.42
C TYR A 95 -1.41 12.01 -1.84
N TYR A 96 -1.28 13.33 -1.86
CA TYR A 96 -2.30 14.25 -1.35
C TYR A 96 -3.55 14.30 -2.22
N ARG A 97 -3.40 14.22 -3.55
CA ARG A 97 -4.55 14.35 -4.45
C ARG A 97 -5.50 13.15 -4.40
N GLN A 98 -5.05 12.00 -3.86
CA GLN A 98 -5.77 10.72 -3.78
C GLN A 98 -6.78 10.55 -4.93
N PRO A 99 -6.32 10.51 -6.19
CA PRO A 99 -7.24 10.39 -7.32
C PRO A 99 -8.10 9.15 -7.10
N ALA A 100 -9.41 9.25 -7.38
CA ALA A 100 -10.41 8.21 -7.14
C ALA A 100 -10.23 7.02 -8.11
N VAL A 101 -9.07 6.39 -8.03
CA VAL A 101 -8.64 5.30 -8.91
C VAL A 101 -8.09 4.17 -8.05
N ASN A 102 -8.69 3.00 -8.23
CA ASN A 102 -8.64 1.89 -7.27
C ASN A 102 -7.43 0.98 -7.48
N TRP A 103 -6.26 1.53 -7.82
CA TRP A 103 -5.07 0.74 -8.21
C TRP A 103 -4.47 -0.15 -7.11
N GLY A 104 -5.11 -0.20 -5.93
CA GLY A 104 -4.63 -0.91 -4.75
C GLY A 104 -3.53 -0.12 -4.03
N SER A 105 -3.63 -0.04 -2.71
CA SER A 105 -2.60 0.61 -1.89
C SER A 105 -1.65 -0.44 -1.32
N SER A 106 -0.33 -0.30 -1.58
CA SER A 106 0.70 -1.15 -0.94
C SER A 106 0.61 -1.09 0.59
N VAL A 107 0.23 0.06 1.14
CA VAL A 107 0.07 0.25 2.60
C VAL A 107 -1.07 -0.62 3.13
N GLN A 108 -2.20 -0.66 2.45
CA GLN A 108 -3.35 -1.48 2.83
C GLN A 108 -3.04 -2.98 2.69
N ALA A 109 -2.29 -3.36 1.65
CA ALA A 109 -1.81 -4.73 1.47
C ALA A 109 -0.87 -5.14 2.62
N HIS A 110 0.06 -4.26 3.00
CA HIS A 110 0.96 -4.48 4.13
C HIS A 110 0.21 -4.63 5.46
N SER A 111 -0.76 -3.76 5.76
CA SER A 111 -1.54 -3.87 7.00
C SER A 111 -2.34 -5.17 7.05
N TYR A 112 -2.93 -5.59 5.91
CA TYR A 112 -3.66 -6.85 5.83
C TYR A 112 -2.74 -8.05 6.06
N LYS A 113 -1.59 -8.10 5.37
CA LYS A 113 -0.60 -9.16 5.54
C LYS A 113 -0.10 -9.24 6.98
N SER A 114 0.22 -8.10 7.59
CA SER A 114 0.66 -8.04 8.98
C SER A 114 -0.41 -8.56 9.95
N ALA A 115 -1.68 -8.21 9.74
CA ALA A 115 -2.79 -8.69 10.56
C ALA A 115 -3.00 -10.20 10.40
N LEU A 116 -2.89 -10.72 9.17
CA LEU A 116 -2.99 -12.15 8.89
C LEU A 116 -1.84 -12.93 9.55
N ASP A 117 -0.60 -12.50 9.33
CA ASP A 117 0.60 -13.14 9.90
C ASP A 117 0.53 -13.14 11.45
N ALA A 118 0.06 -12.04 12.05
CA ALA A 118 -0.17 -11.97 13.50
C ALA A 118 -1.26 -12.94 13.97
N THR A 119 -2.36 -13.06 13.24
CA THR A 119 -3.47 -13.98 13.56
C THR A 119 -3.02 -15.44 13.45
N LEU A 120 -2.21 -15.78 12.45
CA LEU A 120 -1.63 -17.10 12.29
C LEU A 120 -0.64 -17.45 13.42
N ALA A 121 0.18 -16.48 13.84
CA ALA A 121 1.08 -16.65 14.99
C ALA A 121 0.31 -16.85 16.31
N LEU A 122 -0.84 -16.19 16.46
CA LEU A 122 -1.74 -16.40 17.60
C LEU A 122 -2.33 -17.82 17.62
N SER A 123 -2.65 -18.39 16.45
CA SER A 123 -3.20 -19.75 16.34
C SER A 123 -2.23 -20.86 16.78
N SER A 124 -0.92 -20.65 16.61
CA SER A 124 0.11 -21.61 17.04
C SER A 124 0.58 -21.44 18.49
N THR A 125 0.14 -20.38 19.18
CA THR A 125 0.56 -20.07 20.54
C THR A 125 -0.33 -20.80 21.56
N ALA A 126 0.28 -21.49 22.53
CA ALA A 126 -0.46 -22.19 23.58
C ALA A 126 -1.17 -21.18 24.51
N GLU A 127 -2.47 -21.39 24.74
CA GLU A 127 -3.22 -20.57 25.69
C GLU A 127 -2.74 -20.83 27.12
N HIS A 128 -2.40 -19.75 27.83
CA HIS A 128 -2.06 -19.80 29.24
C HIS A 128 -3.11 -19.04 30.05
N VAL A 129 -3.50 -19.60 31.19
CA VAL A 129 -4.53 -19.02 32.10
C VAL A 129 -4.20 -17.58 32.51
N LYS A 130 -2.91 -17.22 32.59
CA LYS A 130 -2.45 -15.87 32.92
C LYS A 130 -2.64 -14.83 31.80
N ASN A 131 -2.84 -15.28 30.56
CA ASN A 131 -3.02 -14.44 29.37
C ASN A 131 -4.47 -14.48 28.85
N TYR A 132 -5.42 -14.91 29.69
CA TYR A 132 -6.83 -14.93 29.31
C TYR A 132 -7.31 -13.54 28.88
N ARG A 133 -7.93 -13.46 27.70
CA ARG A 133 -8.62 -12.27 27.17
C ARG A 133 -10.03 -12.65 26.74
N PRO A 134 -11.09 -12.02 27.28
CA PRO A 134 -12.47 -12.41 26.97
C PRO A 134 -12.85 -12.01 25.53
N GLN A 135 -13.14 -12.98 24.67
CA GLN A 135 -13.67 -12.74 23.32
C GLN A 135 -15.18 -12.85 23.36
N ILE A 136 -15.90 -11.74 23.15
CA ILE A 136 -17.35 -11.68 23.34
C ILE A 136 -18.05 -11.60 21.98
N LEU A 137 -18.91 -12.59 21.70
CA LEU A 137 -19.90 -12.53 20.63
C LEU A 137 -21.22 -11.99 21.19
N LEU A 138 -21.49 -10.72 20.95
CA LEU A 138 -22.67 -10.02 21.44
C LEU A 138 -23.84 -10.17 20.46
N LEU A 139 -24.89 -10.87 20.85
CA LEU A 139 -26.14 -10.96 20.09
C LEU A 139 -26.99 -9.68 20.27
N SER A 140 -26.47 -8.54 19.82
CA SER A 140 -27.09 -7.23 20.02
C SER A 140 -28.34 -7.01 19.16
N GLY A 141 -28.48 -7.75 18.06
CA GLY A 141 -29.42 -7.36 17.01
C GLY A 141 -28.91 -6.12 16.26
N ASN A 142 -29.81 -5.22 15.85
CA ASN A 142 -29.40 -3.93 15.31
C ASN A 142 -28.64 -3.12 16.39
N PRO A 143 -27.36 -2.75 16.17
CA PRO A 143 -26.57 -2.08 17.21
C PRO A 143 -27.14 -0.72 17.63
N ILE A 144 -27.89 -0.06 16.76
CA ILE A 144 -28.52 1.23 17.03
C ILE A 144 -29.70 1.08 18.02
N THR A 145 -30.36 -0.08 18.06
CA THR A 145 -31.56 -0.27 18.90
C THR A 145 -31.24 -0.61 20.34
N ARG A 146 -30.03 -1.11 20.64
CA ARG A 146 -29.59 -1.52 21.98
C ARG A 146 -28.17 -1.03 22.32
N PRO A 147 -27.95 0.29 22.39
CA PRO A 147 -26.62 0.84 22.70
C PRO A 147 -26.13 0.44 24.09
N SER A 148 -27.01 0.38 25.10
CA SER A 148 -26.65 0.02 26.48
C SER A 148 -26.02 -1.36 26.61
N LEU A 149 -26.40 -2.31 25.76
CA LEU A 149 -25.84 -3.66 25.74
C LEU A 149 -24.43 -3.68 25.14
N ILE A 150 -24.19 -2.83 24.12
CA ILE A 150 -22.88 -2.65 23.50
C ILE A 150 -21.96 -1.94 24.47
N ASP A 151 -22.43 -0.88 25.13
CA ASP A 151 -21.67 -0.14 26.13
C ASP A 151 -21.27 -1.06 27.28
N PHE A 152 -22.20 -1.89 27.79
CA PHE A 152 -21.87 -2.89 28.81
C PHE A 152 -20.78 -3.85 28.35
N ALA A 153 -20.92 -4.42 27.15
CA ALA A 153 -19.93 -5.36 26.64
C ALA A 153 -18.57 -4.68 26.38
N ALA A 154 -18.56 -3.42 25.93
CA ALA A 154 -17.34 -2.60 25.79
C ALA A 154 -16.68 -2.32 27.16
N HIS A 155 -17.46 -2.08 28.21
CA HIS A 155 -16.93 -1.94 29.58
C HIS A 155 -16.32 -3.25 30.11
N VAL A 156 -16.83 -4.41 29.68
CA VAL A 156 -16.27 -5.73 30.04
C VAL A 156 -14.97 -5.99 29.29
N THR A 157 -14.86 -5.65 28.00
CA THR A 157 -13.65 -5.87 27.18
C THR A 157 -12.56 -4.81 27.39
N LYS A 158 -12.91 -3.59 27.82
CA LYS A 158 -11.99 -2.46 28.04
C LYS A 158 -11.03 -2.21 26.87
N ASP A 159 -11.52 -2.35 25.65
CA ASP A 159 -10.77 -2.19 24.39
C ASP A 159 -9.55 -3.11 24.22
N ASN A 160 -9.41 -4.11 25.11
CA ASN A 160 -8.25 -4.99 25.18
C ASN A 160 -8.51 -6.40 24.63
N SER A 161 -9.72 -6.65 24.13
CA SER A 161 -10.15 -7.93 23.60
C SER A 161 -11.16 -7.76 22.46
N LEU A 162 -11.41 -8.87 21.75
CA LEU A 162 -12.28 -8.89 20.59
C LEU A 162 -13.76 -8.85 21.01
N LEU A 163 -14.50 -7.85 20.51
CA LEU A 163 -15.95 -7.72 20.62
C LEU A 163 -16.57 -7.84 19.22
N LEU A 164 -17.46 -8.82 19.04
CA LEU A 164 -18.20 -9.06 17.80
C LEU A 164 -19.68 -8.83 18.02
N CYS A 165 -20.29 -7.88 17.31
CA CYS A 165 -21.75 -7.68 17.35
C CYS A 165 -22.43 -8.48 16.24
N ALA A 166 -23.37 -9.34 16.62
CA ALA A 166 -24.13 -10.18 15.70
C ALA A 166 -25.58 -9.72 15.59
N PHE A 167 -26.06 -9.61 14.35
CA PHE A 167 -27.44 -9.29 14.02
C PHE A 167 -28.03 -10.39 13.15
N ILE A 168 -29.05 -11.08 13.67
CA ILE A 168 -29.79 -12.11 12.93
C ILE A 168 -31.00 -11.45 12.29
N MET A 169 -31.05 -11.42 10.96
CA MET A 169 -32.21 -10.99 10.19
C MET A 169 -33.04 -12.21 9.79
N ALA A 170 -34.25 -12.32 10.35
CA ALA A 170 -35.20 -13.34 9.91
C ALA A 170 -35.82 -12.90 8.58
N VAL A 171 -35.18 -13.22 7.46
CA VAL A 171 -35.81 -13.13 6.14
C VAL A 171 -36.70 -14.35 5.98
N SER A 172 -38.01 -14.13 5.83
CA SER A 172 -38.89 -15.19 5.38
C SER A 172 -38.51 -15.54 3.93
N LEU A 173 -37.78 -16.64 3.75
CA LEU A 173 -37.45 -17.21 2.43
C LEU A 173 -38.71 -17.43 1.55
N LEU A 174 -39.88 -17.56 2.19
CA LEU A 174 -41.20 -17.59 1.58
C LEU A 174 -41.57 -16.32 0.78
N ALA A 175 -41.21 -15.12 1.25
CA ALA A 175 -41.57 -13.88 0.55
C ALA A 175 -40.76 -13.68 -0.75
N SER A 176 -39.53 -14.21 -0.81
CA SER A 176 -38.70 -14.13 -2.02
C SER A 176 -39.02 -15.22 -3.05
N LEU A 177 -39.58 -16.37 -2.63
CA LEU A 177 -40.02 -17.43 -3.54
C LEU A 177 -41.42 -17.16 -4.12
N CYS A 178 -42.32 -16.53 -3.36
CA CYS A 178 -43.68 -16.21 -3.84
C CYS A 178 -43.69 -15.04 -4.85
N ASN A 179 -42.75 -14.09 -4.76
CA ASN A 179 -42.63 -12.98 -5.71
C ASN A 179 -41.95 -13.35 -7.05
N GLY A 180 -41.46 -14.59 -7.20
CA GLY A 180 -40.84 -15.09 -8.43
C GLY A 180 -41.77 -15.87 -9.36
N SER A 181 -43.04 -16.04 -8.98
CA SER A 181 -44.03 -16.82 -9.73
C SER A 181 -45.13 -15.97 -10.38
N ASP A 182 -44.92 -14.67 -10.54
CA ASP A 182 -45.81 -13.72 -11.24
C ASP A 182 -45.05 -12.87 -12.30
N ARG A 183 -44.09 -13.47 -13.01
CA ARG A 183 -43.58 -12.94 -14.29
C ARG A 183 -43.36 -14.06 -15.29
#